data_AF-A0A7Y4YK85-F1
#
_entry.id   AF-A0A7Y4YK85-F1
#
_cell.length_a   1.000
_cell.length_b   1.000
_cell.length_c   1.000
_cell.angle_alpha   90.00
_cell.angle_beta   90.00
_cell.angle_gamma   90.00
#
_symmetry.space_group_name_H-M   'P 1'
#
loop_
_entity.id
_entity.type
_entity.pdbx_description
1 polymer ?
#
loop_
_entity_poly.entity_id
_entity_poly.type
_entity_poly.pdbx_seq_one_letter_code
_entity_poly.pdbx_strand_id
1 'polypeptide(L)'
;QAAGDQPLLGSLLVFLGVVSWALYSIGSRQLMERHSALTVNWTTLLVATVLQIPLLWTDRKMLDAGFGSVTEADWMALGYLVLFATAIAQQAWLFGVKGIGPSRASVLGNLTPVAAIVLSALLLKESVGTSEIIGIALILGGVWVVDRQTTGQAPSKGSRE
;
A
#
# COMPACT_ATOMS: atom_id res chain seq x y z
N GLN A 1 12.10 -17.41 9.80
CA GLN A 1 12.47 -17.46 11.24
C GLN A 1 13.38 -16.27 11.53
N ALA A 2 12.83 -15.21 12.11
CA ALA A 2 13.52 -14.10 12.77
C ALA A 2 12.46 -13.31 13.55
N ALA A 3 11.88 -13.92 14.58
CA ALA A 3 11.17 -13.14 15.58
C ALA A 3 12.28 -12.41 16.36
N GLY A 4 12.47 -11.11 16.09
CA GLY A 4 13.47 -10.31 16.79
C GLY A 4 13.24 -10.32 18.30
N ASP A 5 14.28 -10.02 19.07
CA ASP A 5 14.33 -10.04 20.55
C ASP A 5 13.21 -9.27 21.28
N GLN A 6 12.35 -8.53 20.56
CA GLN A 6 11.20 -7.81 21.09
C GLN A 6 9.92 -7.99 20.24
N PRO A 7 9.26 -9.16 20.32
CA PRO A 7 8.05 -9.44 19.54
C PRO A 7 6.89 -8.48 19.84
N LEU A 8 6.81 -7.97 21.08
CA LEU A 8 5.81 -6.99 21.48
C LEU A 8 6.02 -5.62 20.81
N LEU A 9 7.26 -5.14 20.75
CA LEU A 9 7.58 -3.88 20.08
C LEU A 9 7.29 -3.98 18.58
N GLY A 10 7.69 -5.08 17.93
CA GLY A 10 7.36 -5.33 16.53
C GLY A 10 5.85 -5.34 16.27
N SER A 11 5.08 -6.02 17.13
CA SER A 11 3.61 -6.07 17.01
C SER A 11 2.98 -4.68 17.19
N LEU A 12 3.48 -3.88 18.14
CA LEU A 12 3.01 -2.51 18.37
C LEU A 12 3.31 -1.61 17.15
N LEU A 13 4.51 -1.72 16.57
CA LEU A 13 4.87 -0.94 15.37
C LEU A 13 3.99 -1.31 14.17
N VAL A 14 3.72 -2.60 13.96
CA VAL A 14 2.79 -3.05 12.91
C VAL A 14 1.39 -2.48 13.15
N PHE A 15 0.89 -2.54 14.38
CA PHE A 15 -0.41 -1.96 14.73
C PHE A 15 -0.45 -0.45 14.46
N LEU A 16 0.55 0.31 14.92
CA LEU A 16 0.65 1.75 14.64
C LEU A 16 0.70 2.03 13.15
N GLY A 17 1.44 1.24 12.37
CA GLY A 17 1.49 1.36 10.91
C GLY A 17 0.12 1.19 10.25
N VAL A 18 -0.64 0.18 10.67
CA VAL A 18 -2.00 -0.06 10.17
C VAL A 18 -2.95 1.08 10.55
N VAL A 19 -2.86 1.60 11.78
CA VAL A 19 -3.64 2.76 12.23
C VAL A 19 -3.31 4.01 11.40
N SER A 20 -2.02 4.29 11.19
CA SER A 20 -1.57 5.40 10.34
C SER A 20 -2.08 5.27 8.91
N TRP A 21 -2.04 4.06 8.34
CA TRP A 21 -2.58 3.79 7.00
C TRP A 21 -4.10 4.03 6.92
N ALA A 22 -4.85 3.57 7.93
CA ALA A 22 -6.29 3.78 7.99
C ALA A 22 -6.62 5.29 8.06
N LEU A 23 -5.96 6.04 8.96
CA LEU A 23 -6.12 7.48 9.07
C LEU A 23 -5.76 8.20 7.77
N TYR A 24 -4.67 7.81 7.11
CA TYR A 24 -4.29 8.35 5.81
C TYR A 24 -5.37 8.11 4.75
N SER A 25 -5.89 6.88 4.64
CA SER A 25 -6.91 6.53 3.63
C SER A 25 -8.24 7.29 3.84
N ILE A 26 -8.64 7.51 5.10
CA ILE A 26 -9.86 8.24 5.44
C ILE A 26 -9.65 9.75 5.25
N GLY A 27 -8.54 10.30 5.76
CA GLY A 27 -8.22 11.72 5.67
C GLY A 27 -7.95 12.17 4.23
N SER A 28 -7.22 11.38 3.45
CA SER A 28 -6.96 11.67 2.02
C SER A 28 -8.26 11.73 1.23
N ARG A 29 -9.24 10.86 1.52
CA ARG A 29 -10.58 10.94 0.90
C ARG A 29 -11.24 12.30 1.16
N GLN A 30 -11.29 12.74 2.42
CA GLN A 30 -11.89 14.03 2.78
C GLN A 30 -11.17 15.21 2.10
N LEU A 31 -9.84 15.14 2.01
CA LEU A 31 -9.06 16.19 1.37
C LEU A 31 -9.28 16.22 -0.16
N MET A 32 -9.49 15.06 -0.78
CA MET A 32 -9.80 14.90 -2.21
C MET A 32 -11.22 15.36 -2.60
N GLU A 33 -12.09 15.65 -1.65
CA GLU A 33 -13.38 16.34 -1.89
C GLU A 33 -13.16 17.83 -2.18
N ARG A 34 -12.09 18.42 -1.62
CA ARG A 34 -11.74 19.84 -1.78
C ARG A 34 -10.58 20.10 -2.73
N HIS A 35 -9.72 19.11 -2.96
CA HIS A 35 -8.51 19.21 -3.77
C HIS A 35 -8.43 18.08 -4.81
N SER A 36 -7.64 18.29 -5.86
CA SER A 36 -7.39 17.23 -6.84
C SER A 36 -6.59 16.09 -6.20
N ALA A 37 -6.82 14.84 -6.64
CA ALA A 37 -6.06 13.68 -6.15
C ALA A 37 -4.55 13.84 -6.38
N LEU A 38 -4.16 14.50 -7.48
CA LEU A 38 -2.77 14.80 -7.80
C LEU A 38 -2.14 15.76 -6.78
N THR A 39 -2.87 16.79 -6.35
CA THR A 39 -2.40 17.74 -5.33
C THR A 39 -2.17 17.05 -3.99
N VAL A 40 -3.10 16.17 -3.59
CA VAL A 40 -2.99 15.38 -2.35
C VAL A 40 -1.80 14.44 -2.41
N ASN A 41 -1.56 13.78 -3.54
CA ASN A 41 -0.44 12.87 -3.73
C ASN A 41 0.91 13.62 -3.63
N TRP A 42 1.07 14.71 -4.38
CA TRP A 42 2.31 15.50 -4.38
C TRP A 42 2.64 16.09 -3.00
N THR A 43 1.64 16.61 -2.29
CA THR A 43 1.86 17.15 -0.94
C THR A 43 2.21 16.04 0.06
N THR A 44 1.58 14.86 -0.04
CA THR A 44 1.92 13.70 0.79
C THR A 44 3.36 13.27 0.55
N LEU A 45 3.78 13.15 -0.72
CA LEU A 45 5.14 12.75 -1.09
C LEU A 45 6.19 13.75 -0.63
N LEU A 46 5.91 15.05 -0.77
CA LEU A 46 6.81 16.11 -0.28
C LEU A 46 6.97 16.05 1.24
N VAL A 47 5.86 15.96 1.98
CA VAL A 47 5.90 15.90 3.45
C VAL A 47 6.62 14.64 3.91
N ALA A 48 6.33 13.49 3.31
CA ALA A 48 7.02 12.23 3.61
C ALA A 48 8.53 12.34 3.35
N THR A 49 8.92 12.92 2.22
CA THR A 49 10.33 13.13 1.87
C THR A 49 11.03 14.00 2.91
N VAL A 50 10.43 15.13 3.29
CA VAL A 50 11.01 16.05 4.29
C VAL A 50 11.14 15.38 5.67
N LEU A 51 10.12 14.62 6.08
CA LEU A 51 10.15 13.89 7.35
C LEU A 51 11.17 12.75 7.36
N GLN A 52 11.51 12.19 6.20
CA GLN A 52 12.47 11.09 6.09
C GLN A 52 13.93 11.56 6.15
N ILE A 53 14.22 12.81 5.78
CA ILE A 53 15.57 13.42 5.86
C ILE A 53 16.21 13.25 7.26
N PRO A 54 15.56 13.60 8.39
CA PRO A 54 16.14 13.41 9.72
C PRO A 54 16.46 11.94 10.05
N LEU A 55 15.68 10.98 9.54
CA LEU A 55 15.93 9.55 9.74
C LEU A 55 17.15 9.04 8.97
N LEU A 56 17.60 9.72 7.92
CA LEU A 56 18.81 9.33 7.20
C LEU A 56 20.06 9.44 8.08
N TRP A 57 20.07 10.33 9.09
CA TRP A 57 21.19 10.44 10.03
C TRP A 57 21.29 9.28 11.02
N THR A 58 20.21 8.53 11.23
CA THR A 58 20.26 7.32 12.07
C THR A 58 20.88 6.12 11.34
N ASP A 59 20.99 6.16 10.01
CA ASP A 59 21.48 5.05 9.21
C ASP A 59 23.01 5.08 9.06
N ARG A 60 23.71 4.73 10.15
CA ARG A 60 25.18 4.76 10.23
C ARG A 60 25.88 3.98 9.12
N LYS A 61 25.27 2.89 8.62
CA LYS A 61 25.82 2.07 7.53
C LYS A 61 25.98 2.86 6.22
N MET A 62 25.03 3.74 5.90
CA MET A 62 25.08 4.55 4.68
C MET A 62 26.04 5.74 4.84
N LEU A 63 26.11 6.30 6.05
CA LEU A 63 27.05 7.37 6.38
C LEU A 63 28.51 6.91 6.31
N ASP A 64 28.79 5.67 6.73
CA ASP A 64 30.15 5.09 6.71
C ASP A 64 30.55 4.58 5.30
N ALA A 65 29.61 4.04 4.52
CA ALA A 65 29.87 3.52 3.17
C ALA A 65 29.99 4.61 2.09
N GLY A 66 29.39 5.79 2.33
CA GLY A 66 29.40 6.93 1.40
C GLY A 66 28.61 6.67 0.10
N PHE A 67 28.31 7.76 -0.63
CA PHE A 67 27.54 7.70 -1.89
C PHE A 67 28.24 6.92 -3.02
N GLY A 68 29.54 6.63 -2.91
CA GLY A 68 30.30 5.84 -3.88
C GLY A 68 30.00 4.33 -3.84
N SER A 69 29.28 3.86 -2.83
CA SER A 69 28.84 2.46 -2.71
C SER A 69 27.58 2.14 -3.52
N VAL A 70 26.90 3.16 -4.05
CA VAL A 70 25.64 3.03 -4.79
C VAL A 70 25.95 2.85 -6.28
N THR A 71 25.51 1.74 -6.85
CA THR A 71 25.72 1.44 -8.28
C THR A 71 24.72 2.19 -9.17
N GLU A 72 25.01 2.28 -10.47
CA GLU A 72 24.05 2.83 -11.44
C GLU A 72 22.73 2.03 -11.47
N ALA A 73 22.81 0.70 -11.28
CA ALA A 73 21.65 -0.16 -11.19
C ALA A 73 20.77 0.19 -9.97
N ASP A 74 21.37 0.56 -8.83
CA ASP A 74 20.63 0.98 -7.64
C ASP A 74 19.88 2.30 -7.87
N TRP A 75 20.49 3.24 -8.59
CA TRP A 75 19.82 4.49 -8.98
C TRP A 75 18.65 4.24 -9.94
N MET A 76 18.81 3.32 -10.90
CA MET A 76 17.71 2.93 -11.78
C MET A 76 16.58 2.23 -11.02
N ALA A 77 16.91 1.33 -10.10
CA ALA A 77 15.93 0.67 -9.24
C ALA A 77 15.18 1.67 -8.36
N LEU A 78 15.89 2.66 -7.80
CA LEU A 78 15.29 3.75 -7.04
C LEU A 78 14.34 4.60 -7.90
N GLY A 79 14.77 4.96 -9.12
CA GLY A 79 13.93 5.70 -10.06
C GLY A 79 12.65 4.94 -10.44
N TYR A 80 12.78 3.63 -10.68
CA TYR A 80 11.64 2.76 -10.93
C TYR A 80 10.67 2.72 -9.74
N LEU A 81 11.20 2.57 -8.51
CA LEU A 81 10.41 2.53 -7.29
C LEU A 81 9.64 3.85 -7.09
N VAL A 82 10.33 4.99 -7.20
CA VAL A 82 9.73 6.32 -7.02
C VAL A 82 8.64 6.60 -8.05
N LEU A 83 8.87 6.27 -9.32
CA LEU A 83 7.92 6.57 -10.38
C LEU A 83 6.73 5.60 -10.39
N PHE A 84 7.00 4.29 -10.48
CA PHE A 84 5.95 3.30 -10.70
C PHE A 84 5.32 2.83 -9.40
N ALA A 85 6.14 2.41 -8.43
CA ALA A 85 5.65 1.83 -7.18
C ALA A 85 5.14 2.88 -6.18
N THR A 86 5.63 4.11 -6.27
CA THR A 86 5.20 5.20 -5.39
C THR A 86 4.25 6.16 -6.11
N ALA A 87 4.73 6.99 -7.04
CA ALA A 87 3.92 8.07 -7.60
C ALA A 87 2.68 7.56 -8.37
N ILE A 88 2.86 6.63 -9.31
CA ILE A 88 1.77 6.09 -10.14
C ILE A 88 0.84 5.20 -9.29
N ALA A 89 1.39 4.27 -8.50
CA ALA A 89 0.57 3.36 -7.70
C ALA A 89 -0.23 4.10 -6.62
N GLN A 90 0.36 5.07 -5.91
CA GLN A 90 -0.39 5.89 -4.95
C GLN A 90 -1.44 6.75 -5.63
N GLN A 91 -1.15 7.30 -6.82
CA GLN A 91 -2.15 8.04 -7.58
C GLN A 91 -3.34 7.14 -7.95
N ALA A 92 -3.08 5.93 -8.45
CA ALA A 92 -4.11 4.95 -8.77
C ALA A 92 -4.93 4.57 -7.52
N TRP A 93 -4.26 4.38 -6.37
CA TRP A 93 -4.91 4.13 -5.09
C TRP A 93 -5.83 5.28 -4.68
N LEU A 94 -5.34 6.53 -4.70
CA LEU A 94 -6.12 7.71 -4.36
C LEU A 94 -7.33 7.88 -5.28
N PHE A 95 -7.17 7.64 -6.59
CA PHE A 95 -8.30 7.61 -7.53
C PHE A 95 -9.32 6.52 -7.18
N GLY A 96 -8.88 5.31 -6.86
CA GLY A 96 -9.76 4.23 -6.40
C GLY A 96 -10.51 4.61 -5.13
N VAL A 97 -9.81 5.10 -4.11
CA VAL A 97 -10.40 5.56 -2.85
C VAL A 97 -11.42 6.69 -3.09
N LYS A 98 -11.12 7.62 -4.00
CA LYS A 98 -12.04 8.70 -4.36
C LYS A 98 -13.31 8.18 -5.05
N GLY A 99 -13.19 7.20 -5.95
CA GLY A 99 -14.30 6.69 -6.76
C GLY A 99 -15.21 5.70 -6.03
N ILE A 100 -14.64 4.74 -5.30
CA ILE A 100 -15.41 3.63 -4.67
C ILE A 100 -15.37 3.65 -3.15
N GLY A 101 -14.67 4.61 -2.55
CA GLY A 101 -14.50 4.74 -1.10
C GLY A 101 -13.39 3.82 -0.53
N PRO A 102 -12.82 4.18 0.63
CA PRO A 102 -11.67 3.50 1.22
C PRO A 102 -11.98 2.05 1.63
N SER A 103 -13.21 1.74 2.02
CA SER A 103 -13.61 0.37 2.36
C SER A 103 -13.53 -0.57 1.16
N ARG A 104 -14.22 -0.27 0.05
CA ARG A 104 -14.17 -1.09 -1.17
C ARG A 104 -12.78 -1.09 -1.80
N ALA A 105 -12.08 0.04 -1.80
CA ALA A 105 -10.70 0.12 -2.27
C ALA A 105 -9.76 -0.80 -1.47
N SER A 106 -9.95 -0.91 -0.15
CA SER A 106 -9.18 -1.82 0.70
C SER A 106 -9.46 -3.30 0.40
N VAL A 107 -10.71 -3.63 0.07
CA VAL A 107 -11.08 -4.99 -0.35
C VAL A 107 -10.39 -5.36 -1.67
N LEU A 108 -10.35 -4.45 -2.65
CA LEU A 108 -9.57 -4.66 -3.87
C LEU A 108 -8.06 -4.71 -3.61
N GLY A 109 -7.59 -3.97 -2.61
CA GLY A 109 -6.20 -4.03 -2.12
C GLY A 109 -5.78 -5.43 -1.68
N ASN A 110 -6.71 -6.26 -1.20
CA ASN A 110 -6.42 -7.67 -0.88
C ASN A 110 -6.06 -8.51 -2.10
N LEU A 111 -6.36 -8.06 -3.33
CA LEU A 111 -5.92 -8.72 -4.56
C LEU A 111 -4.45 -8.44 -4.90
N THR A 112 -3.82 -7.46 -4.26
CA THR A 112 -2.40 -7.14 -4.44
C THR A 112 -1.48 -8.36 -4.27
N PRO A 113 -1.56 -9.16 -3.19
CA PRO A 113 -0.79 -10.40 -3.06
C PRO A 113 -1.03 -11.41 -4.19
N VAL A 114 -2.25 -11.50 -4.73
CA VAL A 114 -2.55 -12.38 -5.88
C VAL A 114 -1.82 -11.87 -7.12
N ALA A 115 -1.91 -10.57 -7.40
CA ALA A 115 -1.18 -9.94 -8.51
C ALA A 115 0.34 -10.10 -8.34
N ALA A 116 0.86 -9.97 -7.13
CA ALA A 116 2.27 -10.17 -6.83
C ALA A 116 2.73 -11.60 -7.17
N ILE A 117 2.00 -12.63 -6.72
CA ILE A 117 2.35 -14.03 -7.04
C ILE A 117 2.31 -14.28 -8.55
N VAL A 118 1.28 -13.79 -9.24
CA VAL A 118 1.15 -13.93 -10.69
C VAL A 118 2.31 -13.24 -11.42
N LEU A 119 2.67 -12.01 -11.02
CA LEU A 119 3.78 -11.28 -11.63
C LEU A 119 5.14 -11.93 -11.30
N SER A 120 5.34 -12.44 -10.08
CA SER A 120 6.55 -13.21 -9.74
C SER A 120 6.68 -14.45 -10.61
N ALA A 121 5.61 -15.22 -10.79
CA ALA A 121 5.62 -16.39 -11.66
C ALA A 121 5.92 -16.05 -13.13
N LEU A 122 5.40 -14.93 -13.63
CA LEU A 122 5.58 -14.51 -15.02
C LEU A 122 6.94 -13.85 -15.30
N LEU A 123 7.37 -12.94 -14.42
CA LEU A 123 8.58 -12.12 -14.61
C LEU A 123 9.82 -12.80 -14.06
N LEU A 124 9.75 -13.35 -12.85
CA LEU A 124 10.89 -13.99 -12.18
C LEU A 124 10.96 -15.50 -12.53
N LYS A 125 9.93 -16.06 -13.16
CA LYS A 125 9.82 -17.50 -13.50
C LYS A 125 9.94 -18.40 -12.27
N GLU A 126 9.49 -17.90 -11.12
CA GLU A 126 9.45 -18.68 -9.88
C GLU A 126 8.34 -19.73 -9.93
N SER A 127 8.64 -20.91 -9.37
CA SER A 127 7.64 -21.97 -9.27
C SER A 127 6.61 -21.62 -8.21
N VAL A 128 5.34 -21.56 -8.60
CA VAL A 128 4.22 -21.34 -7.67
C VAL A 128 3.97 -22.63 -6.90
N GLY A 129 4.24 -22.60 -5.59
CA GLY A 129 4.00 -23.74 -4.71
C GLY A 129 2.52 -23.92 -4.38
N THR A 130 2.19 -25.07 -3.78
CA THR A 130 0.83 -25.39 -3.33
C THR A 130 0.34 -24.41 -2.26
N SER A 131 1.24 -23.89 -1.42
CA SER A 131 0.95 -22.87 -0.41
C SER A 131 0.42 -21.58 -1.02
N GLU A 132 1.03 -21.10 -2.10
CA GLU A 132 0.66 -19.90 -2.82
C GLU A 132 -0.72 -20.06 -3.46
N ILE A 133 -0.99 -21.23 -4.05
CA ILE A 133 -2.29 -21.56 -4.66
C ILE A 133 -3.41 -21.52 -3.60
N ILE A 134 -3.19 -22.14 -2.44
CA ILE A 134 -4.15 -22.11 -1.32
C ILE A 134 -4.36 -20.66 -0.85
N GLY A 135 -3.28 -19.89 -0.70
CA GLY A 135 -3.34 -18.48 -0.34
C GLY A 135 -4.19 -17.65 -1.32
N ILE A 136 -3.96 -17.82 -2.62
CA ILE A 136 -4.75 -17.17 -3.68
C ILE A 136 -6.22 -17.54 -3.56
N ALA A 137 -6.54 -18.82 -3.40
CA ALA A 137 -7.93 -19.29 -3.27
C ALA A 137 -8.64 -18.67 -2.06
N LEU A 138 -7.95 -18.59 -0.91
CA LEU A 138 -8.50 -17.98 0.31
C LEU A 138 -8.73 -16.47 0.14
N ILE A 139 -7.81 -15.76 -0.49
CA ILE A 139 -7.94 -14.32 -0.76
C ILE A 139 -9.13 -14.05 -1.69
N LEU A 140 -9.21 -14.78 -2.80
CA LEU A 140 -10.32 -14.64 -3.75
C LEU A 140 -11.67 -14.97 -3.09
N GLY A 141 -11.73 -16.03 -2.27
CA GLY A 141 -12.91 -16.38 -1.50
C GLY A 141 -13.32 -15.28 -0.51
N GLY A 142 -12.36 -14.71 0.23
CA GLY A 142 -12.60 -13.62 1.17
C GLY A 142 -13.13 -12.36 0.48
N VAL A 143 -12.50 -11.95 -0.62
CA VAL A 143 -12.93 -10.80 -1.43
C VAL A 143 -14.36 -11.02 -1.94
N TRP A 144 -14.69 -12.20 -2.43
CA TRP A 144 -16.02 -12.53 -2.94
C TRP A 144 -17.11 -12.46 -1.86
N VAL A 145 -16.83 -12.92 -0.64
CA VAL A 145 -17.77 -12.82 0.49
C VAL A 145 -18.04 -11.35 0.86
N VAL A 146 -16.98 -10.55 0.95
CA VAL A 146 -17.10 -9.13 1.34
C VAL A 146 -17.81 -8.31 0.25
N ASP A 147 -17.51 -8.57 -1.02
CA ASP A 147 -18.18 -7.89 -2.13
C ASP A 147 -19.70 -8.11 -2.09
N ARG A 148 -20.15 -9.35 -1.88
CA ARG A 148 -21.58 -9.68 -1.76
C ARG A 148 -22.29 -9.00 -0.60
N GLN A 149 -21.63 -8.86 0.54
CA GLN A 149 -22.19 -8.12 1.69
C GLN A 149 -22.34 -6.63 1.39
N THR A 150 -21.44 -6.09 0.57
CA THR A 150 -21.42 -4.67 0.20
C THR A 150 -22.42 -4.33 -0.92
N THR A 151 -22.77 -5.29 -1.79
CA THR A 151 -23.86 -5.13 -2.78
C THR A 151 -25.25 -5.29 -2.16
N GLY A 152 -25.39 -6.04 -1.06
CA GLY A 152 -26.65 -6.25 -0.34
C GLY A 152 -27.16 -5.02 0.43
N GLN A 153 -26.30 -4.03 0.71
CA GLN A 153 -26.69 -2.72 1.25
C GLN A 153 -27.04 -1.74 0.10
N ALA A 154 -28.07 -2.04 -0.68
CA ALA A 154 -28.72 -1.00 -1.46
C ALA A 154 -29.38 -0.01 -0.49
N PRO A 155 -29.31 1.31 -0.73
CA PRO A 155 -29.95 2.28 0.15
C PRO A 155 -31.44 1.96 0.20
N SER A 156 -31.96 1.69 1.40
CA SER A 156 -33.40 1.74 1.63
C SER A 156 -33.83 3.13 1.19
N LYS A 157 -34.50 3.22 0.04
CA LYS A 157 -35.20 4.41 -0.38
C LYS A 157 -36.12 4.78 0.79
N GLY A 158 -35.73 5.82 1.52
CA GLY A 158 -36.61 6.51 2.45
C GLY A 158 -37.72 7.15 1.64
N SER A 159 -38.75 6.35 1.35
CA SER A 159 -40.11 6.84 1.15
C SER A 159 -40.58 7.46 2.47
N ARG A 160 -40.88 8.76 2.42
CA ARG A 160 -41.87 9.51 3.21
C ARG A 160 -41.68 10.96 2.75
N GLU A 161 -42.50 11.39 1.79
CA GLU A 161 -43.77 12.08 2.07
C GLU A 161 -43.56 13.35 2.87
#